data_AF-A0A2Z4GBX1-F1
#
_entry.id   AF-A0A2Z4GBX1-F1
#
_cell.length_a   1.000
_cell.length_b   1.000
_cell.length_c   1.000
_cell.angle_alpha   90.00
_cell.angle_beta   90.00
_cell.angle_gamma   90.00
#
_symmetry.space_group_name_H-M   'P 1'
#
loop_
_entity.id
_entity.type
_entity.pdbx_description
1 polymer ?
#
loop_
_entity_poly.entity_id
_entity_poly.type
_entity_poly.pdbx_seq_one_letter_code
_entity_poly.pdbx_strand_id
1 'polypeptide(L)'
;MEKYTFKTGDLELLAMGALPIEEENALLLILESNEVLRAEYEEIQSVLFLTANQNSIRPVPHLKGAIASRIFNNDEVKPRFRISAVNIFRIAAALLLVGSLAFNLFLLDGASKSSDVVDNKEEFSLEALPFEEKVFKEMFAYLKDELSAQPCEMDFRTTKEFLSSHNLDTQETISFLQKHDGHCDCEVLMNVAQYFPNSQYRHGGILPKVHMASKSMTVSFLRQYKQK
;
A
#
# COMPACT_ATOMS: atom_id res chain seq x y z
N MET A 1 21.13 3.20 23.35
CA MET A 1 20.97 3.01 21.89
C MET A 1 22.28 2.47 21.37
N GLU A 2 22.25 1.29 20.76
CA GLU A 2 23.38 0.78 20.01
C GLU A 2 23.70 1.75 18.87
N LYS A 3 24.98 2.02 18.65
CA LYS A 3 25.42 2.97 17.62
C LYS A 3 25.24 2.29 16.26
N TYR A 4 24.26 2.73 15.50
CA TYR A 4 24.02 2.22 14.15
C TYR A 4 25.30 2.36 13.31
N THR A 5 25.69 1.27 12.64
CA THR A 5 26.88 1.24 11.79
C THR A 5 26.42 1.28 10.34
N PHE A 6 26.69 2.40 9.69
CA PHE A 6 26.31 2.65 8.31
C PHE A 6 27.04 1.70 7.36
N LYS A 7 26.29 0.97 6.53
CA LYS A 7 26.80 0.06 5.50
C LYS A 7 26.55 0.66 4.13
N THR A 8 27.36 0.26 3.16
CA THR A 8 27.13 0.62 1.76
C THR A 8 25.82 0.00 1.28
N GLY A 9 24.97 0.78 0.61
CA GLY A 9 23.64 0.33 0.17
C GLY A 9 22.51 0.69 1.13
N ASP A 10 22.80 1.18 2.34
CA ASP A 10 21.78 1.47 3.35
C ASP A 10 20.81 2.58 2.90
N LEU A 11 21.30 3.62 2.22
CA LEU A 11 20.43 4.69 1.73
C LEU A 11 19.53 4.23 0.59
N GLU A 12 20.02 3.36 -0.28
CA GLU A 12 19.25 2.76 -1.36
C GLU A 12 18.18 1.82 -0.81
N LEU A 13 18.53 0.98 0.17
CA LEU A 13 17.59 0.09 0.85
C LEU A 13 16.54 0.89 1.63
N LEU A 14 16.95 1.96 2.31
CA LEU A 14 16.04 2.91 2.95
C LEU A 14 15.10 3.53 1.93
N ALA A 15 15.64 3.99 0.80
CA ALA A 15 14.86 4.68 -0.22
C ALA A 15 13.83 3.76 -0.91
N MET A 16 14.15 2.48 -1.02
CA MET A 16 13.24 1.44 -1.52
C MET A 16 12.24 0.93 -0.46
N GLY A 17 12.35 1.36 0.81
CA GLY A 17 11.54 0.84 1.90
C GLY A 17 11.81 -0.63 2.21
N ALA A 18 13.04 -1.08 2.01
CA ALA A 18 13.46 -2.49 2.10
C ALA A 18 14.33 -2.79 3.34
N LEU A 19 14.51 -1.82 4.24
CA LEU A 19 15.24 -2.02 5.48
C LEU A 19 14.36 -2.66 6.57
N PRO A 20 14.94 -3.43 7.49
CA PRO A 20 14.28 -3.79 8.74
C PRO A 20 13.89 -2.52 9.52
N ILE A 21 12.72 -2.54 10.18
CA ILE A 21 12.15 -1.39 10.90
C ILE A 21 13.13 -0.78 11.91
N GLU A 22 13.93 -1.61 12.60
CA GLU A 22 14.91 -1.13 13.58
C GLU A 22 16.07 -0.36 12.93
N GLU A 23 16.53 -0.81 11.76
CA GLU A 23 17.59 -0.16 10.99
C GLU A 23 17.08 1.12 10.31
N GLU A 24 15.86 1.08 9.75
CA GLU A 24 15.17 2.22 9.15
C GLU A 24 15.05 3.38 10.14
N ASN A 25 14.51 3.12 11.34
CA ASN A 25 14.35 4.15 12.37
C ASN A 25 15.69 4.77 12.79
N ALA A 26 16.74 3.95 12.92
CA ALA A 26 18.05 4.43 13.30
C ALA A 26 18.67 5.32 12.20
N LEU A 27 18.52 4.94 10.93
CA LEU A 27 18.98 5.71 9.78
C LEU A 27 18.22 7.03 9.63
N LEU A 28 16.89 7.04 9.79
CA LEU A 28 16.09 8.27 9.71
C LEU A 28 16.56 9.32 10.74
N LEU A 29 16.83 8.89 11.98
CA LEU A 29 17.41 9.78 13.01
C LEU A 29 18.80 10.31 12.63
N ILE A 30 19.61 9.51 11.93
CA ILE A 30 20.91 9.97 11.41
C ILE A 30 20.70 11.03 10.32
N LEU A 31 19.78 10.81 9.38
CA LEU A 31 19.47 11.75 8.30
C LEU A 31 18.96 13.11 8.80
N GLU A 32 18.22 13.14 9.91
CA GLU A 32 17.78 14.40 10.54
C GLU A 32 18.97 15.27 10.97
N SER A 33 20.06 14.64 11.39
CA SER A 33 21.25 15.30 11.93
C SER A 33 22.42 15.44 10.93
N ASN A 34 22.33 14.79 9.76
CA ASN A 34 23.41 14.75 8.77
C ASN A 34 22.90 15.20 7.39
N GLU A 35 23.14 16.46 7.07
CA GLU A 35 22.70 17.10 5.82
C GLU A 35 23.29 16.45 4.57
N VAL A 36 24.53 15.95 4.62
CA VAL A 36 25.19 15.31 3.47
C VAL A 36 24.48 14.01 3.12
N LEU A 37 24.25 13.16 4.12
CA LEU A 37 23.54 11.89 3.90
C LEU A 37 22.08 12.12 3.52
N ARG A 38 21.44 13.17 4.06
CA ARG A 38 20.08 13.54 3.67
C ARG A 38 19.99 13.96 2.20
N ALA A 39 20.94 14.78 1.73
CA ALA A 39 20.98 15.19 0.33
C ALA A 39 21.19 13.99 -0.61
N GLU A 40 22.08 13.07 -0.26
CA GLU A 40 22.31 11.83 -1.01
C GLU A 40 21.05 10.94 -1.06
N TYR A 41 20.36 10.79 0.07
CA TYR A 41 19.09 10.08 0.15
C TYR A 41 18.00 10.71 -0.73
N GLU A 42 17.87 12.04 -0.71
CA GLU A 42 16.91 12.78 -1.55
C GLU A 42 17.22 12.63 -3.04
N GLU A 43 18.51 12.61 -3.43
CA GLU A 43 18.93 12.35 -4.80
C GLU A 43 18.51 10.95 -5.25
N ILE A 44 18.75 9.91 -4.44
CA ILE A 44 18.31 8.53 -4.71
C ILE A 44 16.79 8.47 -4.89
N GLN A 45 16.02 9.09 -4.00
CA GLN A 45 14.56 9.18 -4.10
C GLN A 45 14.11 9.85 -5.41
N SER A 46 14.79 10.92 -5.82
CA SER A 46 14.48 11.62 -7.08
C SER A 46 14.70 10.72 -8.30
N VAL A 47 15.79 9.94 -8.32
CA VAL A 47 16.11 8.99 -9.40
C VAL A 47 15.08 7.86 -9.45
N LEU A 48 14.67 7.32 -8.30
CA LEU A 48 13.62 6.30 -8.22
C LEU A 48 12.30 6.83 -8.77
N PHE A 49 11.91 8.06 -8.40
CA PHE A 49 10.70 8.69 -8.91
C PHE A 49 10.73 8.90 -10.43
N LEU A 50 11.84 9.41 -10.97
CA LEU A 50 12.02 9.56 -12.41
C LEU A 50 11.94 8.21 -13.14
N THR A 51 12.57 7.17 -12.58
CA THR A 51 12.55 5.81 -13.11
C THR A 51 11.13 5.23 -13.10
N ALA A 52 10.36 5.45 -12.03
CA ALA A 52 8.96 5.02 -11.95
C ALA A 52 8.09 5.69 -13.03
N ASN A 53 8.28 6.99 -13.25
CA ASN A 53 7.58 7.75 -14.30
C ASN A 53 7.94 7.26 -15.71
N GLN A 54 9.23 7.01 -15.98
CA GLN A 54 9.67 6.47 -17.27
C GLN A 54 9.08 5.09 -17.55
N ASN A 55 8.94 4.26 -16.53
CA ASN A 55 8.30 2.94 -16.64
C ASN A 55 6.77 3.01 -16.75
N SER A 56 6.18 4.20 -16.90
CA SER A 56 4.74 4.40 -17.05
C SER A 56 3.91 3.72 -15.97
N ILE A 57 4.46 3.65 -14.74
CA ILE A 57 3.70 3.19 -13.57
C ILE A 57 2.61 4.25 -13.32
N ARG A 58 1.42 4.00 -13.87
CA ARG A 58 0.29 4.90 -13.67
C ARG A 58 -0.39 4.54 -12.34
N PRO A 59 -0.69 5.52 -11.49
CA PRO A 59 -1.54 5.27 -10.34
C PRO A 59 -2.88 4.70 -10.83
N VAL A 60 -3.41 3.72 -10.10
CA VAL A 60 -4.70 3.11 -10.41
C VAL A 60 -5.75 4.24 -10.51
N PRO A 61 -6.57 4.32 -11.58
CA PRO A 61 -7.41 5.50 -11.84
C PRO A 61 -8.31 5.93 -10.67
N HIS A 62 -8.76 4.99 -9.85
CA HIS A 62 -9.63 5.23 -8.70
C HIS A 62 -8.88 5.51 -7.39
N LEU A 63 -7.56 5.31 -7.36
CA LEU A 63 -6.74 5.45 -6.16
C LEU A 63 -6.66 6.91 -5.71
N LYS A 64 -6.55 7.87 -6.64
CA LYS A 64 -6.51 9.30 -6.31
C LYS A 64 -7.78 9.74 -5.57
N GLY A 65 -8.95 9.30 -6.05
CA GLY A 65 -10.23 9.60 -5.40
C GLY A 65 -10.40 8.91 -4.05
N ALA A 66 -9.99 7.64 -3.93
CA ALA A 66 -10.05 6.88 -2.69
C ALA A 66 -9.11 7.42 -1.60
N ILE A 67 -7.92 7.88 -1.97
CA ILE A 67 -6.98 8.54 -1.06
C ILE A 67 -7.53 9.90 -0.64
N ALA A 68 -8.03 10.70 -1.59
CA ALA A 68 -8.57 12.03 -1.30
C ALA A 68 -9.77 11.97 -0.34
N SER A 69 -10.67 11.01 -0.51
CA SER A 69 -11.82 10.85 0.41
C SER A 69 -11.38 10.42 1.81
N ARG A 70 -10.38 9.55 1.95
CA ARG A 70 -9.87 9.14 3.28
C ARG A 70 -9.07 10.22 3.99
N ILE A 71 -8.27 10.99 3.26
CA ILE A 71 -7.40 12.03 3.84
C ILE A 71 -8.19 13.32 4.10
N PHE A 72 -9.12 13.71 3.22
CA PHE A 72 -9.78 15.01 3.26
C PHE A 72 -11.28 14.99 3.60
N ASN A 73 -12.00 13.86 3.46
CA ASN A 73 -13.43 13.76 3.87
C ASN A 73 -13.62 13.16 5.28
N ASN A 74 -12.58 13.15 6.11
CA ASN A 74 -12.77 12.77 7.51
C ASN A 74 -13.39 13.95 8.28
N ASP A 75 -14.72 14.05 8.25
CA ASP A 75 -15.53 14.97 9.06
C ASP A 75 -15.32 14.78 10.59
N GLU A 76 -14.59 13.73 10.99
CA GLU A 76 -14.27 13.43 12.38
C GLU A 76 -13.12 14.25 12.97
N VAL A 77 -12.33 14.97 12.16
CA VAL A 77 -11.36 15.95 12.68
C VAL A 77 -11.89 17.35 12.42
N LYS A 78 -12.96 17.74 13.13
CA LYS A 78 -13.19 19.18 13.39
C LYS A 78 -12.08 19.61 14.33
N PRO A 79 -11.07 20.40 13.89
CA PRO A 79 -10.09 20.87 14.83
C PRO A 79 -10.83 21.81 15.78
N ARG A 80 -10.97 21.41 17.05
CA ARG A 80 -11.43 22.31 18.11
C ARG A 80 -10.31 23.29 18.42
N PHE A 81 -10.01 24.19 17.49
CA PHE A 81 -9.21 25.36 17.78
C PHE A 81 -10.07 26.31 18.62
N ARG A 82 -9.87 26.32 19.95
CA ARG A 82 -10.22 27.50 20.74
C ARG A 82 -9.28 28.60 20.27
N ILE A 83 -9.79 29.55 19.49
CA ILE A 83 -9.04 30.72 19.06
C ILE A 83 -8.88 31.62 20.30
N SER A 84 -7.92 31.30 21.16
CA SER A 84 -7.40 32.23 22.14
C SER A 84 -6.46 33.19 21.40
N ALA A 85 -6.99 34.36 21.04
CA ALA A 85 -6.26 35.57 20.61
C ALA A 85 -4.89 35.31 19.95
N VAL A 86 -4.86 34.80 18.71
CA VAL A 86 -3.63 34.72 17.93
C VAL A 86 -3.66 35.76 16.82
N ASN A 87 -2.56 36.50 16.72
CA ASN A 87 -2.28 37.60 15.81
C ASN A 87 -2.74 37.30 14.37
N ILE A 88 -3.64 38.12 13.84
CA ILE A 88 -4.25 38.02 12.49
C ILE A 88 -3.20 37.85 11.39
N PHE A 89 -2.00 38.41 11.59
CA PHE A 89 -0.86 38.26 10.67
C PHE A 89 -0.41 36.81 10.45
N ARG A 90 -0.50 35.94 11.46
CA ARG A 90 -0.14 34.51 11.31
C ARG A 90 -1.18 33.74 10.52
N ILE A 91 -2.45 34.07 10.69
CA ILE A 91 -3.55 33.49 9.92
C ILE A 91 -3.46 33.95 8.46
N ALA A 92 -3.22 35.25 8.23
CA ALA A 92 -3.03 35.79 6.89
C ALA A 92 -1.83 35.16 6.17
N ALA A 93 -0.70 34.97 6.86
CA ALA A 93 0.47 34.31 6.29
C ALA A 93 0.19 32.84 5.93
N ALA A 94 -0.52 32.10 6.80
CA ALA A 94 -0.92 30.72 6.52
C ALA A 94 -1.88 30.63 5.33
N LEU A 95 -2.86 31.55 5.23
CA LEU A 95 -3.79 31.61 4.11
C LEU A 95 -3.10 31.95 2.79
N LEU A 96 -2.11 32.84 2.81
CA LEU A 96 -1.29 33.14 1.63
C LEU A 96 -0.43 31.95 1.20
N LEU A 97 0.12 31.20 2.15
CA LEU A 97 0.91 29.99 1.87
C LEU A 97 0.06 28.87 1.27
N VAL A 98 -1.11 28.60 1.87
CA VAL A 98 -2.07 27.61 1.36
C VAL A 98 -2.62 28.04 0.01
N GLY A 99 -2.94 29.32 -0.17
CA GLY A 99 -3.38 29.88 -1.45
C GLY A 99 -2.33 29.73 -2.55
N SER A 100 -1.05 29.97 -2.23
CA SER A 100 0.07 29.79 -3.17
C SER A 100 0.26 28.32 -3.58
N LEU A 101 0.13 27.38 -2.64
CA LEU A 101 0.18 25.95 -2.97
C LEU A 101 -1.03 25.52 -3.82
N ALA A 102 -2.23 25.96 -3.46
CA ALA A 102 -3.46 25.64 -4.17
C ALA A 102 -3.46 26.21 -5.59
N PHE A 103 -2.90 27.41 -5.80
CA PHE A 103 -2.75 28.03 -7.12
C PHE A 103 -1.80 27.24 -8.03
N ASN A 104 -0.68 26.73 -7.49
CA ASN A 104 0.23 25.85 -8.23
C ASN A 104 -0.44 24.51 -8.58
N LEU A 105 -1.27 23.97 -7.68
CA LEU A 105 -2.05 22.75 -7.95
C LEU A 105 -3.13 22.98 -9.02
N PHE A 106 -3.81 24.13 -8.99
CA PHE A 106 -4.83 24.52 -9.96
C PHE A 106 -4.25 24.77 -11.36
N LEU A 107 -3.06 25.37 -11.46
CA LEU A 107 -2.34 25.52 -12.73
C LEU A 107 -1.96 24.17 -13.37
N LEU A 108 -1.70 23.14 -12.55
CA LEU A 108 -1.45 21.78 -13.02
C LEU A 108 -2.74 21.04 -13.44
N ASP A 109 -3.91 21.46 -12.95
CA ASP A 109 -5.22 20.84 -13.23
C ASP A 109 -5.89 21.38 -14.50
N GLY A 110 -5.37 22.47 -15.10
CA GLY A 110 -5.86 23.04 -16.36
C GLY A 110 -5.70 22.15 -17.60
N ALA A 111 -5.22 20.91 -17.46
CA ALA A 111 -4.95 19.97 -18.54
C ALA A 111 -5.60 18.59 -18.35
N SER A 112 -6.83 18.48 -17.83
CA SER A 112 -7.73 17.37 -18.22
C SER A 112 -9.19 17.67 -17.91
N LYS A 113 -10.03 17.62 -18.94
CA LYS A 113 -11.48 17.73 -18.86
C LYS A 113 -12.09 16.31 -18.87
N SER A 114 -13.25 16.17 -18.22
CA SER A 114 -14.23 15.06 -18.20
C SER A 114 -13.90 13.83 -17.34
N SER A 115 -14.80 13.20 -16.59
CA SER A 115 -16.28 13.16 -16.66
C SER A 115 -16.85 12.63 -15.33
N ASP A 116 -18.06 13.03 -14.98
CA ASP A 116 -18.83 12.52 -13.84
C ASP A 116 -19.08 11.01 -13.92
N VAL A 117 -18.73 10.26 -12.86
CA VAL A 117 -19.15 8.87 -12.65
C VAL A 117 -19.71 8.75 -11.24
N VAL A 118 -20.99 8.38 -11.16
CA VAL A 118 -21.70 8.09 -9.91
C VAL A 118 -21.15 6.77 -9.34
N ASP A 119 -20.39 6.84 -8.25
CA ASP A 119 -19.84 5.69 -7.52
C ASP A 119 -20.90 5.08 -6.61
N ASN A 120 -21.69 4.13 -7.12
CA ASN A 120 -22.49 3.22 -6.29
C ASN A 120 -21.55 2.13 -5.74
N LYS A 121 -20.82 2.43 -4.66
CA LYS A 121 -20.14 1.39 -3.88
C LYS A 121 -21.15 0.68 -3.00
N GLU A 122 -21.47 -0.55 -3.37
CA GLU A 122 -22.14 -1.48 -2.46
C GLU A 122 -21.22 -1.73 -1.26
N GLU A 123 -21.70 -1.36 -0.08
CA GLU A 123 -21.03 -1.59 1.20
C GLU A 123 -20.86 -3.11 1.42
N PHE A 124 -19.69 -3.55 1.90
CA PHE A 124 -19.45 -4.97 2.18
C PHE A 124 -20.51 -5.47 3.17
N SER A 125 -21.33 -6.44 2.75
CA SER A 125 -22.34 -7.06 3.60
C SER A 125 -22.02 -8.52 3.82
N LEU A 126 -21.95 -8.92 5.10
CA LEU A 126 -21.81 -10.33 5.50
C LEU A 126 -23.01 -11.19 5.07
N GLU A 127 -24.13 -10.58 4.70
CA GLU A 127 -25.33 -11.27 4.20
C GLU A 127 -25.18 -11.70 2.73
N ALA A 128 -24.20 -11.15 2.00
CA ALA A 128 -23.94 -11.43 0.59
C ALA A 128 -22.75 -12.39 0.37
N LEU A 129 -22.36 -13.15 1.39
CA LEU A 129 -21.27 -14.12 1.27
C LEU A 129 -21.68 -15.31 0.40
N PRO A 130 -20.82 -15.79 -0.51
CA PRO A 130 -21.06 -16.99 -1.31
C PRO A 130 -21.28 -18.26 -0.48
N PHE A 131 -20.76 -18.29 0.75
CA PHE A 131 -20.89 -19.38 1.70
C PHE A 131 -20.66 -18.89 3.13
N GLU A 132 -20.85 -19.78 4.10
CA GLU A 132 -20.80 -19.44 5.53
C GLU A 132 -19.48 -18.76 5.95
N GLU A 133 -19.59 -17.75 6.82
CA GLU A 133 -18.45 -16.99 7.37
C GLU A 133 -17.37 -17.90 7.96
N LYS A 134 -17.77 -19.01 8.59
CA LYS A 134 -16.85 -19.98 9.19
C LYS A 134 -15.92 -20.61 8.15
N VAL A 135 -16.45 -20.93 6.98
CA VAL A 135 -15.69 -21.54 5.88
C VAL A 135 -14.72 -20.52 5.27
N PHE A 136 -15.08 -19.23 5.24
CA PHE A 136 -14.13 -18.16 4.87
C PHE A 136 -12.95 -18.09 5.84
N LYS A 137 -13.20 -18.22 7.16
CA LYS A 137 -12.11 -18.23 8.16
C LYS A 137 -11.20 -19.44 7.99
N GLU A 138 -11.76 -20.60 7.67
CA GLU A 138 -11.00 -21.82 7.35
C GLU A 138 -10.15 -21.61 6.08
N MET A 139 -10.71 -20.98 5.04
CA MET A 139 -9.97 -20.61 3.83
C MET A 139 -8.81 -19.67 4.15
N PHE A 140 -9.02 -18.62 4.96
CA PHE A 140 -7.96 -17.70 5.32
C PHE A 140 -6.85 -18.35 6.16
N ALA A 141 -7.19 -19.34 6.99
CA ALA A 141 -6.19 -20.13 7.71
C ALA A 141 -5.37 -20.98 6.73
N TYR A 142 -6.04 -21.68 5.81
CA TYR A 142 -5.40 -22.50 4.79
C TYR A 142 -4.45 -21.69 3.89
N LEU A 143 -4.92 -20.55 3.37
CA LEU A 143 -4.10 -19.64 2.56
C LEU A 143 -2.88 -19.12 3.34
N LYS A 144 -3.02 -18.79 4.63
CA LYS A 144 -1.90 -18.34 5.46
C LYS A 144 -0.84 -19.42 5.58
N ASP A 145 -1.24 -20.65 5.87
CA ASP A 145 -0.32 -21.76 6.08
C ASP A 145 0.44 -22.08 4.79
N GLU A 146 -0.25 -22.16 3.64
CA GLU A 146 0.38 -22.38 2.34
C GLU A 146 1.31 -21.23 1.92
N LEU A 147 0.88 -19.98 2.09
CA LEU A 147 1.70 -18.79 1.78
C LEU A 147 2.85 -18.56 2.76
N SER A 148 2.88 -19.27 3.89
CA SER A 148 4.04 -19.31 4.78
C SER A 148 5.14 -20.24 4.23
N ALA A 149 4.76 -21.31 3.56
CA ALA A 149 5.66 -22.27 2.93
C ALA A 149 6.15 -21.78 1.57
N GLN A 150 5.24 -21.27 0.73
CA GLN A 150 5.48 -20.90 -0.67
C GLN A 150 5.13 -19.42 -0.94
N PRO A 151 5.84 -18.73 -1.83
CA PRO A 151 5.49 -17.36 -2.19
C PRO A 151 4.21 -17.31 -3.04
N CYS A 152 3.45 -16.22 -2.95
CA CYS A 152 2.26 -16.06 -3.79
C CYS A 152 2.61 -15.87 -5.27
N GLU A 153 1.96 -16.65 -6.13
CA GLU A 153 2.17 -16.71 -7.59
C GLU A 153 1.35 -15.67 -8.38
N MET A 154 0.69 -14.72 -7.70
CA MET A 154 -0.22 -13.71 -8.32
C MET A 154 -1.45 -14.34 -8.99
N ASP A 155 -1.91 -15.48 -8.49
CA ASP A 155 -3.13 -16.14 -8.95
C ASP A 155 -3.97 -16.65 -7.76
N PHE A 156 -5.03 -17.40 -8.08
CA PHE A 156 -5.94 -18.05 -7.12
C PHE A 156 -5.68 -19.56 -7.00
N ARG A 157 -4.47 -20.05 -7.26
CA ARG A 157 -4.20 -21.50 -7.27
C ARG A 157 -4.61 -22.13 -5.94
N THR A 158 -4.16 -21.58 -4.83
CA THR A 158 -4.41 -22.11 -3.48
C THR A 158 -5.87 -21.94 -3.09
N THR A 159 -6.48 -20.79 -3.44
CA THR A 159 -7.92 -20.56 -3.23
C THR A 159 -8.76 -21.60 -3.97
N LYS A 160 -8.47 -21.88 -5.25
CA LYS A 160 -9.19 -22.89 -6.03
C LYS A 160 -9.03 -24.29 -5.47
N GLU A 161 -7.83 -24.65 -4.99
CA GLU A 161 -7.58 -25.92 -4.30
C GLU A 161 -8.46 -26.06 -3.04
N PHE A 162 -8.55 -25.00 -2.23
CA PHE A 162 -9.44 -24.96 -1.06
C PHE A 162 -10.92 -25.13 -1.46
N LEU A 163 -11.40 -24.35 -2.43
CA LEU A 163 -12.80 -24.41 -2.86
C LEU A 163 -13.16 -25.79 -3.42
N SER A 164 -12.27 -26.38 -4.22
CA SER A 164 -12.48 -27.73 -4.76
C SER A 164 -12.53 -28.80 -3.67
N SER A 165 -11.68 -28.71 -2.65
CA SER A 165 -11.67 -29.68 -1.55
C SER A 165 -12.93 -29.61 -0.66
N HIS A 166 -13.60 -28.46 -0.64
CA HIS A 166 -14.84 -28.23 0.12
C HIS A 166 -16.11 -28.30 -0.74
N ASN A 167 -15.99 -28.64 -2.03
CA ASN A 167 -17.10 -28.66 -3.01
C ASN A 167 -17.86 -27.32 -3.10
N LEU A 168 -17.13 -26.21 -3.09
CA LEU A 168 -17.67 -24.84 -3.17
C LEU A 168 -17.62 -24.29 -4.59
N ASP A 169 -18.53 -23.36 -4.93
CA ASP A 169 -18.57 -22.72 -6.24
C ASP A 169 -17.34 -21.82 -6.44
N THR A 170 -16.50 -22.21 -7.39
CA THR A 170 -15.28 -21.46 -7.71
C THR A 170 -15.53 -20.14 -8.41
N GLN A 171 -16.50 -20.08 -9.35
CA GLN A 171 -16.73 -18.88 -10.14
C GLN A 171 -17.39 -17.79 -9.30
N GLU A 172 -18.41 -18.15 -8.53
CA GLU A 172 -19.11 -17.21 -7.65
C GLU A 172 -18.15 -16.65 -6.60
N THR A 173 -17.36 -17.52 -5.97
CA THR A 173 -16.41 -17.09 -4.94
C THR A 173 -15.31 -16.19 -5.50
N ILE A 174 -14.69 -16.53 -6.64
CA ILE A 174 -13.67 -15.67 -7.23
C ILE A 174 -14.25 -14.32 -7.62
N SER A 175 -15.46 -14.28 -8.17
CA SER A 175 -16.14 -13.03 -8.52
C SER A 175 -16.36 -12.15 -7.29
N PHE A 176 -16.78 -12.75 -6.17
CA PHE A 176 -16.90 -12.07 -4.88
C PHE A 176 -15.55 -11.53 -4.39
N LEU A 177 -14.50 -12.35 -4.39
CA LEU A 177 -13.15 -11.95 -3.95
C LEU A 177 -12.62 -10.78 -4.76
N GLN A 178 -12.75 -10.84 -6.09
CA GLN A 178 -12.31 -9.77 -7.00
C GLN A 178 -13.10 -8.48 -6.83
N LYS A 179 -14.40 -8.57 -6.54
CA LYS A 179 -15.25 -7.40 -6.22
C LYS A 179 -14.77 -6.68 -4.96
N HIS A 180 -14.10 -7.39 -4.06
CA HIS A 180 -13.56 -6.86 -2.80
C HIS A 180 -12.02 -6.76 -2.82
N ASP A 181 -11.44 -6.42 -3.98
CA ASP A 181 -10.02 -6.16 -4.21
C ASP A 181 -9.08 -7.35 -3.90
N GLY A 182 -9.59 -8.59 -3.86
CA GLY A 182 -8.76 -9.80 -3.81
C GLY A 182 -8.53 -10.35 -5.21
N HIS A 183 -7.35 -10.15 -5.82
CA HIS A 183 -7.02 -10.68 -7.16
C HIS A 183 -5.93 -11.78 -7.16
N CYS A 184 -5.23 -11.99 -6.04
CA CYS A 184 -4.39 -13.17 -5.75
C CYS A 184 -4.75 -13.78 -4.39
N ASP A 185 -4.28 -14.99 -4.12
CA ASP A 185 -4.34 -15.65 -2.80
C ASP A 185 -3.85 -14.72 -1.66
N CYS A 186 -2.85 -13.89 -1.93
CA CYS A 186 -2.32 -12.93 -0.96
C CYS A 186 -3.22 -11.73 -0.67
N GLU A 187 -3.85 -11.17 -1.70
CA GLU A 187 -4.76 -10.04 -1.60
C GLU A 187 -6.08 -10.47 -0.98
N VAL A 188 -6.47 -11.74 -1.10
CA VAL A 188 -7.58 -12.30 -0.32
C VAL A 188 -7.32 -12.12 1.18
N LEU A 189 -6.10 -12.42 1.66
CA LEU A 189 -5.74 -12.21 3.08
C LEU A 189 -5.62 -10.73 3.44
N MET A 190 -5.06 -9.90 2.57
CA MET A 190 -4.77 -8.49 2.87
C MET A 190 -5.98 -7.57 2.74
N ASN A 191 -6.88 -7.85 1.79
CA ASN A 191 -7.98 -6.96 1.39
C ASN A 191 -9.35 -7.54 1.76
N VAL A 192 -9.56 -8.86 1.66
CA VAL A 192 -10.89 -9.45 1.93
C VAL A 192 -11.04 -9.86 3.39
N ALA A 193 -10.02 -10.46 4.00
CA ALA A 193 -10.12 -10.97 5.37
C ALA A 193 -10.37 -9.86 6.42
N GLN A 194 -10.02 -8.60 6.13
CA GLN A 194 -10.25 -7.47 7.04
C GLN A 194 -11.74 -7.23 7.36
N TYR A 195 -12.63 -7.61 6.44
CA TYR A 195 -14.07 -7.41 6.60
C TYR A 195 -14.72 -8.42 7.57
N PHE A 196 -13.98 -9.46 7.97
CA PHE A 196 -14.48 -10.51 8.85
C PHE A 196 -14.21 -10.20 10.33
N PRO A 197 -15.19 -10.40 11.24
CA PRO A 197 -15.01 -10.25 12.67
C PRO A 197 -13.89 -11.16 13.21
N ASN A 198 -13.02 -10.61 14.06
CA ASN A 198 -11.89 -11.31 14.67
C ASN A 198 -10.87 -11.90 13.68
N SER A 199 -10.77 -11.37 12.46
CA SER A 199 -9.68 -11.79 11.57
C SER A 199 -8.33 -11.32 12.13
N GLN A 200 -7.38 -12.25 12.25
CA GLN A 200 -5.99 -11.96 12.63
C GLN A 200 -5.21 -11.20 11.54
N TYR A 201 -5.85 -10.95 10.39
CA TYR A 201 -5.27 -10.40 9.16
C TYR A 201 -5.61 -8.91 8.98
N ARG A 202 -6.08 -8.24 10.04
CA ARG A 202 -6.19 -6.77 10.06
C ARG A 202 -4.79 -6.18 9.86
N HIS A 203 -4.69 -5.15 9.00
CA HIS A 203 -3.43 -4.53 8.57
C HIS A 203 -2.40 -4.44 9.71
N GLY A 204 -1.25 -5.10 9.53
CA GLY A 204 -0.14 -5.14 10.49
C GLY A 204 0.13 -6.50 11.15
N GLY A 205 -0.77 -7.49 11.02
CA GLY A 205 -0.56 -8.86 11.50
C GLY A 205 0.02 -9.79 10.43
N ILE A 206 1.27 -10.25 10.62
CA ILE A 206 1.99 -11.29 9.84
C ILE A 206 1.79 -11.20 8.32
N LEU A 207 2.72 -10.54 7.63
CA LEU A 207 2.77 -10.52 6.17
C LEU A 207 2.94 -11.96 5.63
N PRO A 208 2.03 -12.46 4.78
CA PRO A 208 2.30 -13.62 3.95
C PRO A 208 3.59 -13.37 3.13
N LYS A 209 4.29 -14.40 2.64
CA LYS A 209 5.41 -14.19 1.71
C LYS A 209 4.88 -13.56 0.42
N VAL A 210 4.84 -12.23 0.40
CA VAL A 210 4.37 -11.41 -0.71
C VAL A 210 5.27 -11.58 -1.92
N HIS A 211 4.76 -11.19 -3.09
CA HIS A 211 5.34 -11.40 -4.42
C HIS A 211 6.82 -11.04 -4.62
N MET A 212 7.46 -10.31 -3.70
CA MET A 212 8.89 -10.01 -3.79
C MET A 212 9.78 -11.26 -3.74
N ALA A 213 9.35 -12.33 -3.06
CA ALA A 213 10.14 -13.55 -2.98
C ALA A 213 10.21 -14.32 -4.33
N SER A 214 9.12 -14.35 -5.11
CA SER A 214 9.07 -15.08 -6.39
C SER A 214 9.84 -14.38 -7.51
N LYS A 215 9.93 -13.04 -7.51
CA LYS A 215 10.75 -12.28 -8.47
C LYS A 215 12.26 -12.32 -8.18
N SER A 216 12.68 -12.67 -6.96
CA SER A 216 14.12 -12.77 -6.63
C SER A 216 14.81 -14.00 -7.24
N MET A 217 14.04 -15.05 -7.59
CA MET A 217 14.59 -16.27 -8.19
C MET A 217 14.94 -16.10 -9.67
N THR A 218 14.26 -15.22 -10.42
CA THR A 218 14.56 -14.97 -11.84
C THR A 218 15.81 -14.10 -12.03
N VAL A 219 16.10 -13.18 -11.09
CA VAL A 219 17.32 -12.34 -11.17
C VAL A 219 18.59 -13.16 -10.89
N SER A 220 18.50 -14.18 -10.04
CA SER A 220 19.62 -15.11 -9.79
C SER A 220 19.93 -15.99 -11.01
N PHE A 221 18.92 -16.33 -11.82
CA PHE A 221 19.09 -17.12 -13.05
C PHE A 221 19.73 -16.31 -14.20
N LEU A 222 19.49 -15.00 -14.27
CA LEU A 222 20.04 -14.12 -15.31
C LEU A 222 21.50 -13.69 -15.05
N ARG A 223 22.03 -13.86 -13.83
CA ARG A 223 23.46 -13.62 -13.55
C ARG A 223 24.38 -14.74 -14.07
N GLN A 224 23.85 -15.94 -14.31
CA GLN A 224 24.67 -17.07 -14.75
C GLN A 224 25.00 -17.05 -16.26
N TYR A 225 24.32 -16.22 -17.05
CA TYR A 225 24.52 -16.11 -18.51
C TYR A 225 25.32 -14.89 -18.97
N LYS A 226 25.91 -14.11 -18.06
CA LYS A 226 26.74 -12.94 -18.39
C LYS A 226 28.24 -13.12 -18.10
N GLN A 227 28.67 -14.35 -17.83
CA GLN A 227 30.08 -14.72 -17.64
C GLN A 227 30.54 -15.83 -18.62
N LYS A 228 30.14 -15.75 -19.89
CA LYS A 228 30.81 -16.45 -20.99
C LYS A 228 30.97 -15.52 -22.18
#